data_AF-A0A7X3S3H7-F1
#
_entry.id   AF-A0A7X3S3H7-F1
#
_cell.length_a   1.000
_cell.length_b   1.000
_cell.length_c   1.000
_cell.angle_alpha   90.00
_cell.angle_beta   90.00
_cell.angle_gamma   90.00
#
_symmetry.space_group_name_H-M   'P 1'
#
loop_
_entity.id
_entity.type
_entity.pdbx_description
1 polymer ?
#
loop_
_entity_poly.entity_id
_entity_poly.type
_entity_poly.pdbx_seq_one_letter_code
_entity_poly.pdbx_strand_id
1 'polypeptide(L)' 'MSDDVIPSSYKQWRNCIEVRCKIRLTPAFIRERLAELQDDKQAKTREFARLYGVDHLERTIAWFRRAADEMTEGRK' A
#
# COMPACT_ATOMS: atom_id res chain seq x y z
N MET A 1 0.97 -13.46 -21.06
CA MET A 1 1.60 -12.14 -20.88
C MET A 1 0.74 -11.35 -19.93
N SER A 2 1.13 -11.28 -18.65
CA SER A 2 0.42 -10.49 -17.62
C SER A 2 1.46 -9.61 -16.94
N ASP A 3 2.13 -8.83 -17.78
CA ASP A 3 3.02 -7.75 -17.39
C ASP A 3 2.13 -6.54 -17.05
N ASP A 4 2.47 -5.79 -16.00
CA ASP A 4 1.79 -4.58 -15.52
C ASP A 4 0.57 -4.76 -14.56
N VAL A 5 0.82 -5.30 -13.36
CA VAL A 5 -0.06 -5.08 -12.18
C VAL A 5 0.75 -4.56 -10.98
N ILE A 6 1.94 -4.01 -11.22
CA ILE A 6 2.69 -3.31 -10.17
C ILE A 6 2.34 -1.83 -10.30
N PRO A 7 1.57 -1.26 -9.36
CA PRO A 7 1.10 0.10 -9.52
C PRO A 7 2.29 1.06 -9.51
N SER A 8 2.50 1.79 -10.60
CA SER A 8 3.60 2.77 -10.68
C SER A 8 3.25 4.13 -10.07
N SER A 9 1.97 4.35 -9.76
CA SER A 9 1.44 5.61 -9.25
C SER A 9 0.41 5.38 -8.15
N TYR A 10 0.28 6.35 -7.24
CA TYR A 10 -0.71 6.33 -6.15
C TYR A 10 -2.14 5.99 -6.61
N LYS A 11 -2.59 6.60 -7.71
CA LYS A 11 -3.93 6.36 -8.27
C LYS A 11 -4.12 4.93 -8.76
N GLN A 12 -3.10 4.35 -9.40
CA GLN A 12 -3.13 2.94 -9.82
C GLN A 12 -3.14 2.01 -8.61
N TRP A 13 -2.32 2.29 -7.60
CA TRP A 13 -2.27 1.51 -6.36
C TRP A 13 -3.63 1.52 -5.65
N ARG A 14 -4.23 2.71 -5.47
CA ARG A 14 -5.55 2.88 -4.85
C ARG A 14 -6.63 2.12 -5.64
N ASN A 15 -6.66 2.27 -6.96
CA ASN A 15 -7.60 1.53 -7.81
C ASN A 15 -7.39 0.01 -7.73
N CYS A 16 -6.15 -0.46 -7.69
CA CYS A 16 -5.85 -1.89 -7.57
C CYS A 16 -6.36 -2.46 -6.23
N ILE A 17 -6.22 -1.72 -5.13
CA ILE A 17 -6.74 -2.18 -3.83
C ILE A 17 -8.27 -2.11 -3.78
N GLU A 18 -8.86 -0.98 -4.16
CA GLU A 18 -10.30 -0.74 -3.99
C GLU A 18 -11.17 -1.40 -5.06
N VAL A 19 -10.68 -1.49 -6.30
CA VAL A 19 -11.45 -2.03 -7.44
C VAL A 19 -11.05 -3.47 -7.71
N ARG A 20 -9.75 -3.75 -7.85
CA ARG A 20 -9.27 -5.10 -8.21
C ARG A 20 -9.35 -6.04 -7.00
N CYS A 21 -8.79 -5.63 -5.86
CA CYS A 21 -8.86 -6.41 -4.63
C CYS A 21 -10.17 -6.23 -3.86
N LYS A 22 -10.99 -5.22 -4.21
CA LYS A 22 -12.24 -4.89 -3.50
C LYS A 22 -12.06 -4.65 -2.01
N ILE A 23 -10.88 -4.17 -1.62
CA ILE A 23 -10.53 -3.86 -0.24
C ILE A 23 -10.83 -2.39 0.00
N ARG A 24 -11.67 -2.09 1.00
CA ARG A 24 -11.88 -0.71 1.44
C ARG A 24 -10.66 -0.22 2.21
N LEU A 25 -10.00 0.82 1.70
CA LEU A 25 -8.99 1.53 2.45
C LEU A 25 -9.68 2.29 3.58
N THR A 26 -9.53 1.79 4.80
CA THR A 26 -9.99 2.46 6.02
C THR A 26 -8.78 2.88 6.84
N PRO A 27 -8.89 3.93 7.68
CA PRO A 27 -7.76 4.36 8.51
C PRO A 27 -7.23 3.24 9.42
N ALA A 28 -8.12 2.37 9.91
CA ALA A 28 -7.74 1.18 10.68
C ALA A 28 -6.91 0.20 9.81
N PHE A 29 -7.43 -0.18 8.64
CA PHE A 29 -6.74 -1.08 7.72
C PHE A 29 -5.37 -0.54 7.29
N ILE A 30 -5.30 0.75 6.96
CA ILE A 30 -4.05 1.41 6.58
C ILE A 30 -3.04 1.33 7.72
N ARG A 31 -3.45 1.66 8.94
CA ARG A 31 -2.55 1.65 10.11
C ARG A 31 -2.03 0.25 10.42
N GLU A 32 -2.89 -0.76 10.34
CA GLU A 32 -2.48 -2.16 10.51
C GLU A 32 -1.49 -2.61 9.43
N ARG A 33 -1.80 -2.33 8.15
CA ARG A 33 -0.90 -2.67 7.03
C ARG A 33 0.42 -1.95 7.10
N LEU A 34 0.41 -0.69 7.49
CA LEU A 34 1.61 0.13 7.60
C LEU A 34 2.51 -0.32 8.75
N ALA A 35 1.93 -0.78 9.86
CA ALA A 35 2.67 -1.44 10.94
C ALA A 35 3.28 -2.78 10.49
N GLU A 36 2.53 -3.61 9.74
CA GLU A 36 3.06 -4.85 9.15
C GLU A 36 4.22 -4.56 8.18
N LEU A 37 4.04 -3.60 7.25
CA LEU A 37 5.01 -3.28 6.19
C LEU A 37 6.25 -2.53 6.68
N GLN A 38 6.17 -1.81 7.81
CA GLN A 38 7.35 -1.20 8.44
C GLN A 38 8.13 -2.18 9.31
N ASP A 39 7.52 -3.31 9.68
CA ASP A 39 8.21 -4.34 10.45
C ASP A 39 9.04 -5.23 9.50
N ASP A 40 10.36 -5.01 9.47
CA ASP A 40 11.28 -5.82 8.68
C ASP A 40 11.32 -7.30 9.11
N LYS A 41 10.87 -7.62 10.33
CA LYS A 41 10.83 -9.01 10.82
C LYS A 41 9.64 -9.77 10.28
N GLN A 42 8.64 -9.09 9.71
CA GLN A 42 7.51 -9.75 9.07
C GLN A 42 7.94 -10.44 7.77
N ALA A 43 7.68 -11.74 7.69
CA ALA A 43 7.94 -12.54 6.50
C ALA A 43 7.24 -11.97 5.26
N LYS A 44 6.04 -11.38 5.43
CA LYS A 44 5.30 -10.72 4.35
C LYS A 44 6.01 -9.49 3.80
N THR A 45 6.64 -8.69 4.66
CA THR A 45 7.38 -7.49 4.26
C THR A 45 8.62 -7.87 3.45
N ARG A 46 9.34 -8.89 3.91
CA ARG A 46 10.50 -9.44 3.19
C ARG A 46 10.11 -10.07 1.87
N GLU A 47 9.02 -10.84 1.85
CA GLU A 47 8.50 -11.44 0.62
C GLU A 47 8.05 -10.36 -0.37
N PHE A 48 7.37 -9.32 0.10
CA PHE A 48 6.98 -8.18 -0.73
C PHE A 48 8.20 -7.44 -1.29
N ALA A 49 9.19 -7.13 -0.46
CA ALA A 49 10.45 -6.51 -0.90
C ALA A 49 11.22 -7.40 -1.89
N ARG A 50 11.16 -8.74 -1.73
CA ARG A 50 11.79 -9.69 -2.64
C ARG A 50 11.08 -9.78 -3.99
N LEU A 51 9.75 -9.71 -4.00
CA LEU A 51 8.94 -9.81 -5.22
C LEU A 51 8.90 -8.50 -6.02
N TYR A 52 8.77 -7.37 -5.33
CA TYR A 52 8.53 -6.06 -5.94
C TYR A 52 9.75 -5.12 -5.86
N GLY A 53 10.72 -5.42 -4.99
CA GLY A 53 11.85 -4.55 -4.69
C GLY A 53 11.61 -3.65 -3.48
N VAL A 54 12.70 -3.32 -2.78
CA VAL A 54 12.68 -2.44 -1.60
C VAL A 54 12.18 -1.03 -1.95
N ASP A 55 12.58 -0.50 -3.10
CA ASP A 55 12.11 0.81 -3.59
C ASP A 55 10.57 0.83 -3.76
N HIS A 56 9.99 -0.26 -4.26
CA HIS A 56 8.54 -0.37 -4.40
C HIS A 56 7.83 -0.51 -3.05
N LEU A 57 8.44 -1.21 -2.09
CA LEU A 57 7.94 -1.29 -0.71
C LEU A 57 7.89 0.11 -0.09
N GLU A 58 8.96 0.90 -0.19
CA GLU A 58 9.00 2.26 0.36
C GLU A 58 7.95 3.18 -0.27
N ARG A 59 7.78 3.12 -1.61
CA ARG A 59 6.70 3.83 -2.31
C ARG A 59 5.31 3.41 -1.82
N THR A 60 5.11 2.11 -1.61
CA THR A 60 3.83 1.57 -1.11
C THR A 60 3.53 2.08 0.29
N ILE A 61 4.53 2.10 1.18
CA ILE A 61 4.39 2.67 2.53
C ILE A 61 4.05 4.17 2.44
N ALA A 62 4.71 4.92 1.56
CA ALA A 62 4.41 6.33 1.33
C ALA A 62 2.97 6.55 0.83
N TRP A 63 2.46 5.70 -0.07
CA TRP A 63 1.07 5.73 -0.52
C TRP A 63 0.07 5.44 0.60
N PHE A 64 0.36 4.46 1.46
CA PHE A 64 -0.45 4.21 2.65
C PHE A 64 -0.47 5.43 3.58
N ARG A 65 0.68 6.07 3.84
CA ARG A 65 0.75 7.30 4.64
C ARG A 65 -0.10 8.42 4.03
N ARG A 66 0.04 8.66 2.73
CA ARG A 66 -0.76 9.66 2.01
C ARG A 66 -2.26 9.35 2.07
N ALA A 67 -2.66 8.09 1.92
CA ALA A 67 -4.05 7.71 2.02
C ALA A 67 -4.62 7.94 3.44
N ALA A 68 -3.84 7.67 4.48
CA ALA A 68 -4.24 7.96 5.87
C ALA A 68 -4.39 9.47 6.13
N ASP A 69 -3.49 10.28 5.56
CA ASP A 69 -3.52 11.74 5.64
C ASP A 69 -4.76 12.32 4.94
N GLU A 70 -5.04 11.91 3.68
CA GLU A 70 -6.24 12.35 2.96
C GLU A 70 -7.55 11.98 3.69
N MET A 71 -7.56 10.85 4.41
CA MET A 71 -8.72 10.44 5.23
C MET A 71 -8.86 11.22 6.53
N THR A 72 -7.75 11.76 7.04
CA THR A 72 -7.72 12.59 8.25
C THR A 72 -8.12 14.04 7.91
N GLU A 73 -7.59 14.56 6.80
CA GLU A 73 -7.82 15.93 6.33
C GLU A 73 -9.18 16.12 5.63
N GLY A 74 -9.85 15.03 5.23
CA GLY A 74 -11.21 15.05 4.69
C GLY A 74 -12.32 15.43 5.70
N ARG A 75 -11.98 15.73 6.96
CA ARG A 75 -12.88 16.44 7.89
C ARG A 75 -12.75 17.95 7.71
N LYS A 76 -13.30 18.51 6.64
CA LYS A 76 -13.64 19.93 6.59
C LYS A 76 -14.96 20.14 5.89
#